data_AF-A0A258BW15-F1
#
_entry.id   AF-A0A258BW15-F1
#
_cell.length_a   1.000
_cell.length_b   1.000
_cell.length_c   1.000
_cell.angle_alpha   90.00
_cell.angle_beta   90.00
_cell.angle_gamma   90.00
#
_symmetry.space_group_name_H-M   'P 1'
#
loop_
_entity.id
_entity.type
_entity.pdbx_description
1 polymer ?
#
loop_
_entity_poly.entity_id
_entity_poly.type
_entity_poly.pdbx_seq_one_letter_code
_entity_poly.pdbx_strand_id
1 'polypeptide(L)' 'MASTDLPDRFNEEKSVFTVRGAGMPDIETGVAAIREVARALPRRPGVYRMLDARGDVLYVG' A
#
# COMPACT_ATOMS: atom_id res chain seq x y z
N MET A 1 14.77 -1.49 31.08
CA MET A 1 15.16 -1.77 29.68
C MET A 1 13.88 -1.79 28.89
N ALA A 2 13.60 -0.75 28.10
CA ALA A 2 12.42 -0.75 27.24
C ALA A 2 12.65 -1.79 26.15
N SER A 3 11.89 -2.88 26.20
CA SER A 3 11.82 -3.84 25.11
C SER A 3 11.34 -3.07 23.88
N THR A 4 12.19 -2.92 22.88
CA THR A 4 11.79 -2.38 21.59
C THR A 4 10.89 -3.42 20.93
N ASP A 5 9.61 -3.40 21.28
CA ASP A 5 8.56 -4.02 20.49
C ASP A 5 8.42 -3.14 19.24
N LEU A 6 9.28 -3.39 18.24
CA LEU A 6 9.11 -2.84 16.90
C LEU A 6 7.76 -3.37 16.43
N PRO A 7 6.71 -2.54 16.35
CA PRO A 7 5.41 -3.07 16.00
C PRO A 7 5.53 -3.64 14.58
N ASP A 8 4.85 -4.77 14.33
CA ASP A 8 4.57 -5.39 13.01
C ASP A 8 4.00 -4.39 11.96
N ARG A 9 3.87 -3.11 12.32
CA ARG A 9 3.53 -1.93 11.52
C ARG A 9 4.43 -1.71 10.31
N PHE A 10 5.71 -2.08 10.35
CA PHE A 10 6.67 -1.90 9.23
C PHE A 10 7.09 -3.24 8.63
N ASN A 11 6.14 -4.15 8.42
CA ASN A 11 6.40 -5.46 7.82
C ASN A 11 6.39 -5.39 6.28
N GLU A 12 7.49 -4.89 5.69
CA GLU A 12 7.70 -4.84 4.23
C GLU A 12 7.65 -6.22 3.55
N GLU A 13 7.91 -7.31 4.28
CA GLU A 13 7.92 -8.67 3.72
C GLU A 13 6.53 -9.10 3.22
N LYS A 14 5.46 -8.68 3.92
CA LYS A 14 4.07 -8.95 3.51
C LYS A 14 3.73 -8.29 2.17
N SER A 15 4.16 -7.05 1.96
CA SER A 15 3.95 -6.31 0.71
C SER A 15 4.60 -7.01 -0.48
N VAL A 16 5.82 -7.53 -0.31
CA VAL A 16 6.56 -8.23 -1.37
C VAL A 16 5.90 -9.57 -1.73
N PHE A 17 5.35 -10.28 -0.75
CA PHE A 17 4.64 -11.54 -0.97
C PHE A 17 3.36 -11.35 -1.80
N THR A 18 2.59 -10.30 -1.49
CA THR A 18 1.35 -9.96 -2.19
C THR A 18 1.56 -9.73 -3.69
N VAL A 19 2.65 -9.06 -4.08
CA VAL A 19 2.98 -8.78 -5.48
C VAL A 19 3.50 -10.04 -6.21
N ARG A 20 4.30 -10.88 -5.55
CA ARG A 20 4.90 -12.07 -6.19
C ARG A 20 3.89 -13.19 -6.52
N GLY A 21 2.79 -13.30 -5.79
CA GLY A 21 1.83 -14.41 -5.91
C GLY A 21 0.76 -14.26 -7.00
N ALA A 22 0.59 -13.07 -7.60
CA ALA A 22 -0.61 -12.71 -8.36
C ALA A 22 -0.47 -12.72 -9.90
N GLY A 23 0.70 -13.04 -10.44
CA GLY A 23 0.97 -12.90 -11.88
C GLY A 23 1.31 -11.45 -12.28
N MET A 24 1.29 -11.14 -13.58
CA MET A 24 1.63 -9.80 -14.06
C MET A 24 0.49 -8.81 -13.74
N PRO A 25 0.74 -7.72 -13.00
CA PRO A 25 -0.32 -6.78 -12.61
C PRO A 25 -0.80 -5.96 -13.81
N ASP A 26 -2.09 -5.61 -13.80
CA ASP A 26 -2.65 -4.64 -14.73
C ASP A 26 -2.23 -3.22 -14.33
N ILE A 27 -1.25 -2.69 -15.05
CA ILE A 27 -0.66 -1.38 -14.80
C ILE A 27 -1.63 -0.25 -15.17
N GLU A 28 -2.43 -0.40 -16.23
CA GLU A 28 -3.36 0.64 -16.67
C GLU A 28 -4.44 0.87 -15.62
N THR A 29 -5.00 -0.21 -15.09
CA THR A 29 -5.96 -0.18 -13.97
C THR A 29 -5.35 0.46 -12.72
N GLY A 30 -4.11 0.10 -12.37
CA GLY A 30 -3.40 0.68 -11.23
C GLY A 30 -3.18 2.19 -11.37
N VAL A 31 -2.75 2.65 -12.54
CA VAL A 31 -2.55 4.09 -12.83
C VAL A 31 -3.86 4.86 -12.77
N ALA A 32 -4.96 4.30 -13.30
CA ALA A 32 -6.27 4.93 -13.22
C ALA A 32 -6.73 5.10 -11.77
N ALA A 33 -6.58 4.07 -10.93
CA ALA A 33 -6.94 4.13 -9.51
C ALA A 33 -6.16 5.22 -8.76
N ILE A 34 -4.84 5.32 -8.97
CA ILE A 34 -4.01 6.36 -8.33
C ILE A 34 -4.45 7.75 -8.76
N ARG A 35 -4.71 7.97 -10.06
CA ARG A 35 -5.14 9.28 -10.58
C ARG A 35 -6.48 9.72 -10.00
N GLU A 36 -7.44 8.81 -9.89
CA GLU A 36 -8.76 9.12 -9.32
C GLU A 36 -8.65 9.51 -7.85
N VAL A 37 -7.90 8.74 -7.05
CA VAL A 37 -7.68 9.08 -5.63
C VAL A 37 -6.95 10.40 -5.49
N ALA A 38 -5.85 10.61 -6.22
CA ALA A 38 -5.03 11.81 -6.14
C ALA A 38 -5.84 13.10 -6.42
N ARG A 39 -6.82 13.04 -7.33
CA ARG A 39 -7.72 14.17 -7.64
C ARG A 39 -8.66 14.52 -6.48
N ALA A 40 -9.07 13.52 -5.70
CA ALA A 40 -10.01 13.69 -4.59
C ALA A 40 -9.32 14.03 -3.25
N LEU A 41 -7.98 14.00 -3.18
CA LEU A 41 -7.26 14.20 -1.94
C LEU A 41 -7.38 15.65 -1.42
N PRO A 42 -7.63 15.83 -0.11
CA PRO A 42 -7.63 17.16 0.51
C PRO A 42 -6.19 17.69 0.62
N ARG A 43 -6.03 19.01 0.52
CA ARG A 43 -4.74 19.70 0.69
C ARG A 43 -4.30 19.80 2.16
N ARG A 44 -4.11 18.66 2.81
CA ARG A 44 -3.65 18.54 4.20
C ARG A 44 -2.72 17.34 4.36
N PRO A 45 -1.83 17.33 5.35
CA PRO A 45 -1.00 16.17 5.65
C PRO A 45 -1.85 14.92 5.95
N GLY A 46 -1.35 13.76 5.55
CA GLY A 46 -2.01 12.48 5.74
C GLY A 46 -1.09 11.31 5.36
N VAL A 47 -1.60 10.10 5.54
CA VAL A 47 -0.96 8.85 5.15
C VAL A 47 -1.86 8.17 4.13
N TYR A 48 -1.29 7.60 3.07
CA TYR A 48 -2.01 6.82 2.08
C TYR A 48 -1.64 5.34 2.17
N ARG A 49 -2.55 4.49 1.68
CA ARG A 49 -2.35 3.05 1.57
C ARG A 49 -2.69 2.64 0.14
N MET A 50 -1.78 1.94 -0.51
CA MET A 50 -2.07 1.23 -1.74
C MET A 50 -2.52 -0.18 -1.38
N LEU A 51 -3.64 -0.63 -1.94
CA LEU A 51 -4.23 -1.93 -1.65
C LEU A 51 -4.23 -2.80 -2.92
N ASP A 52 -4.13 -4.12 -2.74
CA ASP A 52 -4.36 -5.08 -3.80
C ASP A 52 -5.87 -5.31 -4.04
N ALA A 53 -6.21 -6.16 -5.01
CA ALA A 53 -7.60 -6.48 -5.32
C ALA A 53 -8.36 -7.22 -4.19
N ARG A 54 -7.66 -7.80 -3.21
CA ARG A 54 -8.21 -8.46 -2.03
C ARG A 54 -8.34 -7.51 -0.83
N GLY A 55 -7.78 -6.31 -0.94
CA GLY A 55 -7.73 -5.32 0.14
C GLY A 55 -6.47 -5.40 1.01
N ASP A 56 -5.51 -6.25 0.66
CA ASP A 56 -4.23 -6.36 1.35
C ASP A 56 -3.35 -5.14 1.05
N VAL A 57 -2.59 -4.68 2.05
CA VAL A 57 -1.72 -3.50 1.89
C VAL A 57 -0.50 -3.86 1.04
N LEU A 58 -0.32 -3.11 -0.05
CA LEU A 58 0.87 -3.15 -0.91
C LEU A 58 1.92 -2.15 -0.44
N TYR A 59 1.52 -0.94 -0.06
CA TYR A 59 2.43 0.15 0.28
C TYR A 59 1.76 1.18 1.21
N VAL A 60 2.56 1.85 2.05
CA VAL A 60 2.14 2.94 2.94
C VAL A 60 3.12 4.10 2.81
N GLY A 61 2.62 5.33 2.67
CA GLY A 61 3.44 6.55 2.62
C GLY A 61 2.68 7.82 2.95
#